data_AF-A0AAU8UHY7-F1
#
_entry.id   AF-A0AAU8UHY7-F1
#
_cell.length_a   1.000
_cell.length_b   1.000
_cell.length_c   1.000
_cell.angle_alpha   90.00
_cell.angle_beta   90.00
_cell.angle_gamma   90.00
#
_symmetry.space_group_name_H-M   'P 1'
#
loop_
_entity.id
_entity.type
_entity.pdbx_description
1 polymer ?
#
loop_
_entity_poly.entity_id
_entity_poly.type
_entity_poly.pdbx_seq_one_letter_code
_entity_poly.pdbx_strand_id
1 'polypeptide(L)'
;MTQHFDAIIIGTGQAGPPLAARLSGAGMSVAIVERGRFGGTCVNTGCIPTKTLIASAYAAHLARRAGEYGVTVGGPVTVDMPRVKARKDEISARSSHGVEQWVRGLERATVLQGHARFESARTVRVGDTLLQAERIFVNVGGRALVPPMPGLDQVPYLTNSTMMDVDFLPEHLIVVGGSYVGLEFGQMYRRFGSRVTIVEKGPRLIRREDEDVSHAVREILEAEGIDVQLDANCLSARRDGHRVVVGLDCASGAREVAGSHLLLAVGRVPNTDDLGLAHAGVETDAHGYIEVDEQLRTNVPGIWALGDCNGRGAFTHTSYNDYEIVAANLLDNDPRKVSDRIPAYAMFIDPPLGRVGMTQADAMQTGRRLLVGTRPMTRVGRAVEKGESQGFMKVIVDADSHAILGASILGVTGDEVVHALLDVMAANAPYTTISRAMHIHPTVSELVPTLLQDLRPPG
;
A
#
# COMPACT_ATOMS: atom_id res chain seq x y z
N MET A 1 23.16 13.18 30.71
CA MET A 1 22.00 13.47 31.58
C MET A 1 20.76 12.95 30.89
N THR A 2 19.84 12.35 31.63
CA THR A 2 18.56 11.88 31.09
C THR A 2 17.61 13.05 30.89
N GLN A 3 16.97 13.13 29.73
CA GLN A 3 15.94 14.11 29.41
C GLN A 3 14.55 13.48 29.64
N HIS A 4 13.66 14.22 30.28
CA HIS A 4 12.32 13.74 30.63
C HIS A 4 11.27 14.39 29.74
N PHE A 5 10.33 13.56 29.26
CA PHE A 5 9.20 13.96 28.44
C PHE A 5 7.93 13.27 28.93
N ASP A 6 6.77 13.84 28.61
CA ASP A 6 5.48 13.19 28.85
C ASP A 6 5.23 12.03 27.86
N ALA A 7 5.79 12.15 26.65
CA ALA A 7 5.70 11.15 25.60
C ALA A 7 6.96 11.07 24.72
N ILE A 8 7.28 9.86 24.26
CA ILE A 8 8.28 9.59 23.21
C ILE A 8 7.57 8.95 22.01
N ILE A 9 7.82 9.44 20.81
CA ILE A 9 7.37 8.85 19.55
C ILE A 9 8.60 8.40 18.77
N ILE A 10 8.67 7.13 18.40
CA ILE A 10 9.77 6.55 17.63
C ILE A 10 9.31 6.34 16.18
N GLY A 11 9.83 7.17 15.28
CA GLY A 11 9.53 7.16 13.85
C GLY A 11 8.57 8.28 13.43
N THR A 12 8.83 8.85 12.25
CA THR A 12 7.98 9.90 11.64
C THR A 12 7.17 9.38 10.46
N GLY A 13 6.78 8.10 10.52
CA GLY A 13 5.79 7.52 9.61
C GLY A 13 4.42 8.17 9.78
N GLN A 14 3.41 7.68 9.07
CA GLN A 14 2.12 8.37 8.94
C GLN A 14 1.40 8.64 10.28
N ALA A 15 1.62 7.82 11.32
CA ALA A 15 1.00 8.02 12.62
C ALA A 15 1.75 9.03 13.50
N GLY A 16 3.07 9.13 13.36
CA GLY A 16 3.95 9.85 14.29
C GLY A 16 3.69 11.37 14.35
N PRO A 17 3.84 12.11 13.25
CA PRO A 17 3.62 13.56 13.21
C PRO A 17 2.25 14.04 13.71
N PRO A 18 1.09 13.48 13.26
CA PRO A 18 -0.20 13.92 13.78
C PRO A 18 -0.41 13.57 15.26
N LEU A 19 0.12 12.43 15.73
CA LEU A 19 0.09 12.09 17.16
C LEU A 19 0.91 13.08 17.98
N ALA A 20 2.12 13.44 17.53
CA ALA A 20 2.96 14.45 18.17
C ALA A 20 2.22 15.80 18.27
N ALA A 21 1.54 16.20 17.19
CA ALA A 21 0.76 17.43 17.17
C ALA A 21 -0.42 17.39 18.17
N ARG A 22 -1.17 16.29 18.25
CA ARG A 22 -2.26 16.13 19.21
C ARG A 22 -1.78 16.13 20.66
N LEU A 23 -0.69 15.41 20.97
CA LEU A 23 -0.11 15.39 22.32
C LEU A 23 0.44 16.75 22.73
N SER A 24 1.19 17.43 21.83
CA SER A 24 1.70 18.78 22.05
C SER A 24 0.55 19.77 22.27
N GLY A 25 -0.52 19.69 21.47
CA GLY A 25 -1.72 20.53 21.61
C GLY A 25 -2.49 20.28 22.91
N ALA A 26 -2.38 19.08 23.48
CA ALA A 26 -2.89 18.74 24.82
C ALA A 26 -1.95 19.19 25.96
N GLY A 27 -0.88 19.93 25.67
CA GLY A 27 0.05 20.46 26.67
C GLY A 27 1.17 19.49 27.09
N MET A 28 1.30 18.33 26.44
CA MET A 28 2.35 17.36 26.74
C MET A 28 3.69 17.78 26.10
N SER A 29 4.79 17.54 26.81
CA SER A 29 6.13 17.57 26.26
C SER A 29 6.42 16.28 25.49
N VAL A 30 6.81 16.39 24.22
CA VAL A 30 6.97 15.24 23.32
C VAL A 30 8.39 15.18 22.78
N ALA A 31 9.04 14.03 22.86
CA ALA A 31 10.21 13.74 22.04
C ALA A 31 9.79 12.93 20.82
N ILE A 32 10.15 13.36 19.61
CA ILE A 32 9.94 12.57 18.39
C ILE A 32 11.29 12.22 17.75
N VAL A 33 11.49 10.94 17.47
CA VAL A 33 12.77 10.41 17.01
C VAL A 33 12.66 9.92 15.57
N GLU A 34 13.54 10.36 14.68
CA GLU A 34 13.62 9.90 13.29
C GLU A 34 15.05 9.50 12.94
N ARG A 35 15.26 8.28 12.42
CA ARG A 35 16.60 7.80 12.07
C ARG A 35 17.07 8.19 10.68
N GLY A 36 16.16 8.60 9.80
CA GLY A 36 16.45 8.93 8.41
C GLY A 36 15.66 10.16 7.93
N ARG A 37 14.92 9.98 6.84
CA ARG A 37 14.12 11.05 6.23
C ARG A 37 12.72 11.11 6.83
N PHE A 38 12.23 12.32 7.07
CA PHE A 38 10.92 12.57 7.64
C PHE A 38 9.78 12.09 6.73
N GLY A 39 8.68 11.61 7.35
CA GLY A 39 7.52 11.08 6.62
C GLY A 39 7.60 9.56 6.33
N GLY A 40 8.69 8.91 6.76
CA GLY A 40 8.87 7.46 6.69
C GLY A 40 8.79 6.90 5.26
N THR A 41 8.34 5.65 5.14
CA THR A 41 8.31 4.94 3.84
C THR A 41 7.38 5.62 2.84
N CYS A 42 6.17 6.05 3.23
CA CYS A 42 5.17 6.53 2.28
C CYS A 42 5.64 7.77 1.51
N VAL A 43 6.32 8.71 2.18
CA VAL A 43 6.83 9.94 1.56
C VAL A 43 8.09 9.70 0.72
N ASN A 44 8.96 8.79 1.17
CA ASN A 44 10.33 8.71 0.67
C ASN A 44 10.60 7.54 -0.28
N THR A 45 9.95 6.39 -0.08
CA THR A 45 10.25 5.13 -0.79
C THR A 45 9.00 4.27 -1.08
N GLY A 46 7.82 4.88 -1.02
CA GLY A 46 6.52 4.21 -1.14
C GLY A 46 5.52 5.05 -1.92
N CYS A 47 4.41 5.43 -1.27
CA CYS A 47 3.25 6.00 -1.95
C CYS A 47 3.56 7.24 -2.81
N ILE A 48 4.13 8.31 -2.23
CA ILE A 48 4.36 9.56 -2.97
C ILE A 48 5.24 9.33 -4.21
N PRO A 49 6.45 8.74 -4.08
CA PRO A 49 7.29 8.58 -5.25
C PRO A 49 6.70 7.58 -6.25
N THR A 50 6.17 6.44 -5.83
CA THR A 50 5.58 5.45 -6.75
C THR A 50 4.42 6.05 -7.54
N LYS A 51 3.51 6.79 -6.88
CA LYS A 51 2.33 7.37 -7.53
C LYS A 51 2.72 8.52 -8.46
N THR A 52 3.79 9.24 -8.10
CA THR A 52 4.41 10.24 -8.97
C THR A 52 4.99 9.62 -10.24
N LEU A 53 5.67 8.48 -10.13
CA LEU A 53 6.21 7.74 -11.27
C LEU A 53 5.10 7.11 -12.13
N ILE A 54 4.08 6.52 -11.52
CA ILE A 54 2.89 5.99 -12.22
C ILE A 54 2.24 7.09 -13.06
N ALA A 55 2.10 8.31 -12.53
CA ALA A 55 1.56 9.44 -13.30
C ALA A 55 2.42 9.78 -14.53
N SER A 56 3.75 9.68 -14.43
CA SER A 56 4.65 9.84 -15.58
C SER A 56 4.51 8.69 -16.58
N ALA A 57 4.34 7.45 -16.10
CA ALA A 57 4.12 6.29 -16.95
C ALA A 57 2.77 6.35 -17.69
N TYR A 58 1.72 6.82 -17.00
CA TYR A 58 0.41 7.11 -17.58
C TYR A 58 0.52 8.13 -18.72
N ALA A 59 1.25 9.24 -18.52
CA ALA A 59 1.45 10.23 -19.57
C ALA A 59 2.13 9.63 -20.83
N ALA A 60 3.16 8.79 -20.65
CA ALA A 60 3.82 8.09 -21.76
C ALA A 60 2.87 7.11 -22.47
N HIS A 61 2.05 6.38 -21.70
CA HIS A 61 1.05 5.46 -22.25
C HIS A 61 -0.02 6.20 -23.05
N LEU A 62 -0.60 7.27 -22.51
CA LEU A 62 -1.60 8.09 -23.19
C LEU A 62 -1.05 8.73 -24.46
N ALA A 63 0.20 9.22 -24.43
CA ALA A 63 0.86 9.75 -25.63
C ALA A 63 1.02 8.70 -26.73
N ARG A 64 1.30 7.43 -26.39
CA ARG A 64 1.33 6.34 -27.38
C ARG A 64 -0.06 6.00 -27.94
N ARG A 65 -1.10 6.19 -27.13
CA ARG A 65 -2.51 6.00 -27.51
C ARG A 65 -3.16 7.23 -28.14
N ALA A 66 -2.42 8.33 -28.34
CA ALA A 66 -2.96 9.60 -28.84
C ALA A 66 -3.78 9.46 -30.14
N GLY A 67 -3.39 8.55 -31.03
CA GLY A 67 -4.12 8.27 -32.27
C GLY A 67 -5.55 7.76 -32.06
N GLU A 68 -5.83 7.03 -30.97
CA GLU A 68 -7.18 6.60 -30.60
C GLU A 68 -8.11 7.79 -30.32
N TYR A 69 -7.52 8.93 -29.95
CA TYR A 69 -8.21 10.19 -29.65
C TYR A 69 -8.15 11.21 -30.79
N GLY A 70 -7.68 10.80 -31.98
CA GLY A 70 -7.51 11.70 -33.13
C GLY A 70 -6.36 12.69 -32.99
N VAL A 71 -5.44 12.48 -32.04
CA VAL A 71 -4.26 13.33 -31.84
C VAL A 71 -3.05 12.68 -32.52
N THR A 72 -2.38 13.45 -33.39
CA THR A 72 -1.19 12.98 -34.11
C THR A 72 0.10 13.37 -33.37
N VAL A 73 0.96 12.38 -33.12
CA VAL A 73 2.32 12.59 -32.59
C VAL A 73 3.32 12.35 -33.71
N GLY A 74 4.14 13.35 -34.04
CA GLY A 74 5.02 13.33 -35.21
C GLY A 74 6.24 12.40 -35.13
N GLY A 75 6.37 11.57 -34.11
CA GLY A 75 7.51 10.69 -33.89
C GLY A 75 7.30 9.68 -32.76
N PRO A 76 8.30 8.82 -32.47
CA PRO A 76 8.19 7.84 -31.40
C PRO A 76 8.10 8.50 -30.02
N VAL A 77 7.25 7.97 -29.15
CA VAL A 77 7.16 8.40 -27.75
C VAL A 77 8.33 7.78 -26.97
N THR A 78 9.26 8.62 -26.54
CA THR A 78 10.43 8.22 -25.74
C THR A 78 10.33 8.77 -24.32
N VAL A 79 10.90 8.05 -23.35
CA VAL A 79 10.89 8.45 -21.93
C VAL A 79 12.30 8.81 -21.47
N ASP A 80 12.44 10.03 -20.93
CA ASP A 80 13.64 10.53 -20.28
C ASP A 80 13.59 10.13 -18.79
N MET A 81 14.18 8.98 -18.48
CA MET A 81 14.19 8.44 -17.11
C MET A 81 14.91 9.34 -16.10
N PRO A 82 16.04 10.01 -16.43
CA PRO A 82 16.64 11.01 -15.54
C PRO A 82 15.65 12.13 -15.16
N ARG A 83 14.89 12.66 -16.12
CA ARG A 83 13.86 13.69 -15.84
C ARG A 83 12.68 13.14 -15.04
N VAL A 84 12.25 11.91 -15.31
CA VAL A 84 11.19 11.23 -14.53
C VAL A 84 11.62 11.08 -13.07
N LYS A 85 12.84 10.60 -12.82
CA LYS A 85 13.41 10.50 -11.47
C LYS A 85 13.52 11.86 -10.80
N ALA A 86 14.05 12.88 -11.49
CA ALA A 86 14.20 14.22 -10.93
C ALA A 86 12.85 14.80 -10.47
N ARG A 87 11.79 14.65 -11.27
CA ARG A 87 10.42 15.05 -10.89
C ARG A 87 9.94 14.32 -9.63
N LYS A 88 10.17 13.01 -9.54
CA LYS A 88 9.84 12.20 -8.37
C LYS A 88 10.63 12.64 -7.13
N ASP A 89 11.93 12.89 -7.28
CA ASP A 89 12.80 13.37 -6.20
C ASP A 89 12.35 14.72 -5.67
N GLU A 90 12.01 15.68 -6.54
CA GLU A 90 11.51 17.00 -6.15
C GLU A 90 10.22 16.91 -5.33
N ILE A 91 9.25 16.12 -5.80
CA ILE A 91 7.95 15.98 -5.12
C ILE A 91 8.12 15.28 -3.75
N SER A 92 8.87 14.18 -3.70
CA SER A 92 9.16 13.48 -2.43
C SER A 92 9.95 14.36 -1.47
N ALA A 93 10.95 15.10 -1.95
CA ALA A 93 11.74 16.01 -1.13
C ALA A 93 10.85 17.10 -0.54
N ARG A 94 10.00 17.75 -1.34
CA ARG A 94 9.06 18.76 -0.84
C ARG A 94 8.15 18.22 0.26
N SER A 95 7.61 17.02 0.09
CA SER A 95 6.78 16.38 1.12
C SER A 95 7.58 16.03 2.38
N SER A 96 8.79 15.48 2.24
CA SER A 96 9.66 15.16 3.38
C SER A 96 10.03 16.42 4.18
N HIS A 97 10.42 17.51 3.49
CA HIS A 97 10.72 18.79 4.14
C HIS A 97 9.48 19.38 4.82
N GLY A 98 8.30 19.26 4.20
CA GLY A 98 7.04 19.69 4.82
C GLY A 98 6.74 18.97 6.13
N VAL A 99 6.93 17.65 6.19
CA VAL A 99 6.77 16.88 7.44
C VAL A 99 7.80 17.32 8.47
N GLU A 100 9.06 17.48 8.07
CA GLU A 100 10.13 17.93 8.97
C GLU A 100 9.83 19.31 9.58
N GLN A 101 9.47 20.29 8.74
CA GLN A 101 9.12 21.64 9.17
C GLN A 101 7.93 21.63 10.12
N TRP A 102 6.92 20.80 9.84
CA TRP A 102 5.76 20.67 10.70
C TRP A 102 6.13 20.15 12.09
N VAL A 103 6.85 19.01 12.18
CA VAL A 103 7.19 18.42 13.50
C VAL A 103 8.17 19.29 14.29
N ARG A 104 9.12 19.95 13.63
CA ARG A 104 10.05 20.89 14.27
C ARG A 104 9.36 22.19 14.72
N GLY A 105 8.24 22.54 14.09
CA GLY A 105 7.46 23.74 14.42
C GLY A 105 6.46 23.56 15.57
N LEU A 106 6.31 22.35 16.12
CA LEU A 106 5.41 22.10 17.26
C LEU A 106 5.99 22.69 18.56
N GLU A 107 5.20 23.50 19.27
CA GLU A 107 5.67 24.27 20.44
C GLU A 107 6.26 23.43 21.57
N ARG A 108 5.72 22.22 21.79
CA ARG A 108 6.13 21.33 22.90
C ARG A 108 6.75 20.02 22.40
N ALA A 109 7.26 20.00 21.17
CA ALA A 109 7.97 18.85 20.63
C ALA A 109 9.48 19.11 20.49
N THR A 110 10.28 18.13 20.86
CA THR A 110 11.72 18.08 20.58
C THR A 110 11.99 16.98 19.56
N VAL A 111 12.60 17.36 18.44
CA VAL A 111 12.95 16.42 17.36
C VAL A 111 14.39 15.93 17.57
N LEU A 112 14.57 14.61 17.66
CA LEU A 112 15.88 13.98 17.69
C LEU A 112 16.08 13.17 16.40
N GLN A 113 17.23 13.38 15.75
CA GLN A 113 17.61 12.56 14.61
C GLN A 113 18.62 11.51 15.04
N GLY A 114 18.26 10.24 14.86
CA GLY A 114 19.10 9.11 15.25
C GLY A 114 18.31 7.83 15.41
N HIS A 115 19.03 6.73 15.60
CA HIS A 115 18.42 5.42 15.82
C HIS A 115 18.05 5.25 17.30
N ALA A 116 16.78 4.97 17.57
CA ALA A 116 16.26 4.74 18.90
C ALA A 116 16.46 3.28 19.35
N ARG A 117 16.84 3.07 20.61
CA ARG A 117 16.88 1.74 21.25
C ARG A 117 16.31 1.81 22.66
N PHE A 118 15.45 0.86 23.01
CA PHE A 118 14.98 0.71 24.39
C PHE A 118 16.13 0.25 25.30
N GLU A 119 16.25 0.88 26.46
CA GLU A 119 17.08 0.42 27.59
C GLU A 119 16.25 -0.11 28.76
N SER A 120 14.99 0.31 28.83
CA SER A 120 13.99 -0.17 29.78
C SER A 120 12.59 0.09 29.23
N ALA A 121 11.54 -0.30 29.96
CA ALA A 121 10.15 -0.01 29.58
C ALA A 121 9.82 1.50 29.49
N ARG A 122 10.67 2.37 30.03
CA ARG A 122 10.45 3.83 30.06
C ARG A 122 11.62 4.66 29.54
N THR A 123 12.70 4.02 29.11
CA THR A 123 13.94 4.70 28.72
C THR A 123 14.35 4.29 27.31
N VAL A 124 14.58 5.28 26.45
CA VAL A 124 15.01 5.13 25.07
C VAL A 124 16.31 5.91 24.85
N ARG A 125 17.32 5.26 24.29
CA ARG A 125 18.58 5.87 23.87
C ARG A 125 18.54 6.30 22.41
N VAL A 126 19.04 7.50 22.13
CA VAL A 126 19.28 8.02 20.77
C VAL A 126 20.69 8.61 20.74
N GLY A 127 21.64 7.89 20.12
CA GLY A 127 23.07 8.22 20.25
C GLY A 127 23.50 8.27 21.72
N ASP A 128 24.07 9.38 22.16
CA ASP A 128 24.48 9.57 23.56
C ASP A 128 23.35 10.11 24.47
N THR A 129 22.19 10.43 23.90
CA THR A 129 21.06 11.01 24.64
C THR A 129 20.16 9.92 25.19
N LEU A 130 19.83 10.01 26.49
CA LEU A 130 18.81 9.19 27.14
C LEU A 130 17.52 9.99 27.29
N LEU A 131 16.43 9.40 26.81
CA LEU A 131 15.07 9.93 26.89
C LEU A 131 14.27 9.05 27.85
N GLN A 132 13.47 9.66 28.71
CA GLN A 132 12.56 8.95 29.60
C GLN A 132 11.14 9.52 29.51
N ALA A 133 10.14 8.63 29.39
CA ALA A 133 8.73 9.00 29.39
C ALA A 133 7.85 7.86 29.89
N GLU A 134 6.66 8.21 30.39
CA GLU A 134 5.62 7.25 30.79
C GLU A 134 4.81 6.73 29.58
N ARG A 135 4.88 7.43 28.44
CA ARG A 135 4.17 7.06 27.21
C ARG A 135 5.16 6.94 26.06
N ILE A 136 5.20 5.78 25.40
CA ILE A 136 6.07 5.53 24.26
C ILE A 136 5.25 4.96 23.10
N PHE A 137 5.36 5.59 21.93
CA PHE A 137 4.64 5.20 20.72
C PHE A 137 5.63 4.75 19.66
N VAL A 138 5.55 3.48 19.26
CA VAL A 138 6.44 2.89 18.26
C VAL A 138 5.77 2.97 16.88
N ASN A 139 6.30 3.80 15.97
CA ASN A 139 5.83 3.96 14.59
C ASN A 139 6.97 3.81 13.57
N VAL A 140 7.67 2.68 13.66
CA VAL A 140 8.92 2.39 12.93
C VAL A 140 8.69 1.79 11.53
N GLY A 141 7.44 1.49 11.19
CA GLY A 141 7.06 0.96 9.88
C GLY A 141 7.65 -0.43 9.58
N GLY A 142 7.79 -0.73 8.29
CA GLY A 142 8.42 -1.95 7.79
C GLY A 142 9.32 -1.69 6.58
N ARG A 143 10.01 -2.74 6.13
CA ARG A 143 10.92 -2.75 4.97
C ARG A 143 10.65 -3.96 4.08
N ALA A 144 11.17 -3.95 2.86
CA ALA A 144 11.03 -5.06 1.93
C ALA A 144 11.59 -6.36 2.53
N LEU A 145 10.86 -7.45 2.38
CA LEU A 145 11.36 -8.80 2.66
C LEU A 145 12.29 -9.22 1.52
N VAL A 146 13.52 -9.58 1.85
CA VAL A 146 14.43 -10.30 0.96
C VAL A 146 14.30 -11.79 1.30
N PRO A 147 13.71 -12.62 0.42
CA PRO A 147 13.46 -14.02 0.73
C PRO A 147 14.78 -14.81 0.71
N PRO A 148 14.90 -15.89 1.51
CA PRO A 148 16.01 -16.83 1.39
C PRO A 148 15.87 -17.62 0.07
N MET A 149 16.37 -17.03 -1.02
CA MET A 149 16.33 -17.58 -2.38
C MET A 149 17.75 -18.01 -2.79
N PRO A 150 17.97 -19.27 -3.21
CA PRO A 150 19.28 -19.75 -3.64
C PRO A 150 19.91 -18.86 -4.72
N GLY A 151 21.17 -18.46 -4.50
CA GLY A 151 21.97 -17.64 -5.43
C GLY A 151 21.57 -16.17 -5.53
N LEU A 152 20.56 -15.71 -4.78
CA LEU A 152 20.14 -14.30 -4.75
C LEU A 152 21.25 -13.37 -4.22
N ASP A 153 22.10 -13.86 -3.33
CA ASP A 153 23.28 -13.17 -2.79
C ASP A 153 24.37 -12.92 -3.84
N GLN A 154 24.31 -13.59 -4.99
CA GLN A 154 25.28 -13.50 -6.08
C GLN A 154 24.82 -12.61 -7.25
N VAL A 155 23.61 -12.03 -7.17
CA VAL A 155 23.04 -11.18 -8.21
C VAL A 155 22.66 -9.81 -7.66
N PRO A 156 22.78 -8.74 -8.45
CA PRO A 156 22.19 -7.46 -8.08
C PRO A 156 20.67 -7.56 -8.13
N TYR A 157 19.99 -7.04 -7.11
CA TYR A 157 18.55 -6.93 -7.06
C TYR A 157 18.11 -5.57 -6.53
N LEU A 158 16.89 -5.20 -6.90
CA LEU A 158 16.19 -4.01 -6.46
C LEU A 158 15.09 -4.40 -5.48
N THR A 159 14.70 -3.44 -4.65
CA THR A 159 13.52 -3.48 -3.79
C THR A 159 12.66 -2.26 -4.10
N ASN A 160 11.47 -2.14 -3.49
CA ASN A 160 10.68 -0.91 -3.64
C ASN A 160 11.47 0.35 -3.26
N SER A 161 12.43 0.25 -2.32
CA SER A 161 13.24 1.39 -1.88
C SER A 161 14.35 1.72 -2.87
N THR A 162 15.16 0.73 -3.26
CA THR A 162 16.30 0.97 -4.17
C THR A 162 15.88 1.25 -5.61
N MET A 163 14.67 0.81 -6.00
CA MET A 163 14.07 1.17 -7.29
C MET A 163 13.81 2.68 -7.43
N MET A 164 13.76 3.44 -6.32
CA MET A 164 13.58 4.90 -6.34
C MET A 164 14.79 5.66 -6.88
N ASP A 165 15.96 5.02 -6.86
CA ASP A 165 17.23 5.63 -7.28
C ASP A 165 17.53 5.37 -8.77
N VAL A 166 16.74 4.53 -9.43
CA VAL A 166 16.90 4.17 -10.85
C VAL A 166 16.51 5.36 -11.74
N ASP A 167 17.47 5.82 -12.54
CA ASP A 167 17.34 6.92 -13.51
C ASP A 167 17.51 6.46 -14.96
N PHE A 168 17.58 5.15 -15.19
CA PHE A 168 17.65 4.54 -16.51
C PHE A 168 16.47 3.60 -16.74
N LEU A 169 16.27 3.16 -17.98
CA LEU A 169 15.23 2.19 -18.32
C LEU A 169 15.83 0.78 -18.34
N PRO A 170 15.44 -0.13 -17.42
CA PRO A 170 15.83 -1.53 -17.53
C PRO A 170 15.37 -2.13 -18.87
N GLU A 171 16.27 -2.76 -19.63
CA GLU A 171 15.90 -3.45 -20.87
C GLU A 171 14.81 -4.51 -20.62
N HIS A 172 15.01 -5.37 -19.61
CA HIS A 172 14.05 -6.36 -19.17
C HIS A 172 14.05 -6.45 -17.64
N LEU A 173 12.96 -6.00 -17.03
CA LEU A 173 12.74 -6.07 -15.59
C LEU A 173 12.00 -7.35 -15.22
N ILE A 174 12.63 -8.20 -14.43
CA ILE A 174 11.98 -9.34 -13.77
C ILE A 174 11.46 -8.85 -12.42
N VAL A 175 10.17 -9.06 -12.14
CA VAL A 175 9.54 -8.71 -10.87
C VAL A 175 9.14 -10.01 -10.17
N VAL A 176 9.72 -10.30 -9.01
CA VAL A 176 9.33 -11.45 -8.18
C VAL A 176 8.36 -10.98 -7.10
N GLY A 177 7.11 -11.43 -7.20
CA GLY A 177 5.98 -11.05 -6.36
C GLY A 177 4.84 -10.44 -7.17
N GLY A 178 3.76 -11.19 -7.35
CA GLY A 178 2.55 -10.82 -8.10
C GLY A 178 1.49 -10.11 -7.27
N SER A 179 1.91 -9.26 -6.32
CA SER A 179 1.03 -8.45 -5.48
C SER A 179 1.19 -6.96 -5.77
N TYR A 180 0.45 -6.11 -5.08
CA TYR A 180 0.24 -4.68 -5.38
C TYR A 180 1.51 -3.94 -5.78
N VAL A 181 2.58 -4.02 -4.96
CA VAL A 181 3.86 -3.34 -5.23
C VAL A 181 4.48 -3.84 -6.54
N GLY A 182 4.53 -5.15 -6.74
CA GLY A 182 5.11 -5.76 -7.94
C GLY A 182 4.32 -5.41 -9.21
N LEU A 183 2.98 -5.43 -9.13
CA LEU A 183 2.12 -5.11 -10.28
C LEU A 183 2.22 -3.63 -10.67
N GLU A 184 2.22 -2.72 -9.69
CA GLU A 184 2.39 -1.27 -9.91
C GLU A 184 3.73 -0.98 -10.61
N PHE A 185 4.85 -1.51 -10.09
CA PHE A 185 6.15 -1.33 -10.73
C PHE A 185 6.20 -2.00 -12.11
N GLY A 186 5.63 -3.19 -12.24
CA GLY A 186 5.62 -3.95 -13.48
C GLY A 186 4.95 -3.16 -14.61
N GLN A 187 3.73 -2.68 -14.40
CA GLN A 187 3.03 -1.90 -15.42
C GLN A 187 3.69 -0.53 -15.67
N MET A 188 4.14 0.14 -14.61
CA MET A 188 4.82 1.43 -14.73
C MET A 188 6.08 1.33 -15.61
N TYR A 189 6.96 0.36 -15.36
CA TYR A 189 8.16 0.15 -16.18
C TYR A 189 7.84 -0.36 -17.58
N ARG A 190 6.79 -1.17 -17.74
CA ARG A 190 6.30 -1.55 -19.07
C ARG A 190 5.93 -0.33 -19.89
N ARG A 191 5.20 0.62 -19.30
CA ARG A 191 4.76 1.86 -19.96
C ARG A 191 5.90 2.85 -20.22
N PHE A 192 6.93 2.86 -19.38
CA PHE A 192 8.17 3.56 -19.67
C PHE A 192 8.93 2.97 -20.85
N GLY A 193 8.83 1.66 -21.07
CA GLY A 193 9.31 0.98 -22.28
C GLY A 193 10.09 -0.31 -22.03
N SER A 194 10.23 -0.75 -20.78
CA SER A 194 10.88 -2.02 -20.45
C SER A 194 10.09 -3.21 -21.00
N ARG A 195 10.81 -4.31 -21.29
CA ARG A 195 10.19 -5.64 -21.22
C ARG A 195 9.99 -5.99 -19.74
N VAL A 196 8.87 -6.63 -19.41
CA VAL A 196 8.57 -6.97 -18.01
C VAL A 196 8.08 -8.40 -17.94
N THR A 197 8.64 -9.15 -16.99
CA THR A 197 8.11 -10.46 -16.58
C THR A 197 7.79 -10.42 -15.09
N ILE A 198 6.55 -10.73 -14.72
CA ILE A 198 6.10 -10.87 -13.33
C ILE A 198 6.08 -12.35 -12.98
N VAL A 199 6.78 -12.69 -11.90
CA VAL A 199 6.91 -14.05 -11.38
C VAL A 199 6.16 -14.14 -10.06
N GLU A 200 5.17 -15.02 -9.98
CA GLU A 200 4.37 -15.28 -8.79
C GLU A 200 4.47 -16.75 -8.41
N LYS A 201 4.66 -17.01 -7.12
CA LYS A 201 4.74 -18.37 -6.59
C LYS A 201 3.39 -19.07 -6.67
N GLY A 202 2.32 -18.35 -6.36
CA GLY A 202 0.96 -18.88 -6.36
C GLY A 202 0.37 -19.08 -7.76
N PRO A 203 -0.81 -19.71 -7.83
CA PRO A 203 -1.51 -20.00 -9.08
C PRO A 203 -2.21 -18.76 -9.67
N ARG A 204 -2.23 -17.63 -8.96
CA ARG A 204 -2.89 -16.38 -9.36
C ARG A 204 -2.15 -15.16 -8.80
N LEU A 205 -2.17 -14.07 -9.55
CA LEU A 205 -1.83 -12.75 -9.04
C LEU A 205 -2.79 -12.34 -7.92
N ILE A 206 -2.37 -11.44 -7.04
CA ILE A 206 -3.21 -10.83 -5.99
C ILE A 206 -4.13 -11.82 -5.27
N ARG A 207 -3.63 -13.02 -4.93
CA ARG A 207 -4.39 -14.20 -4.45
C ARG A 207 -5.38 -13.99 -3.29
N ARG A 208 -5.31 -12.86 -2.58
CA ARG A 208 -6.25 -12.47 -1.52
C ARG A 208 -7.55 -11.89 -2.08
N GLU A 209 -7.58 -11.58 -3.36
CA GLU A 209 -8.74 -11.12 -4.09
C GLU A 209 -9.56 -12.26 -4.65
N ASP A 210 -10.81 -11.96 -5.00
CA ASP A 210 -11.65 -12.91 -5.72
C ASP A 210 -10.99 -13.29 -7.07
N GLU A 211 -11.34 -14.48 -7.56
CA GLU A 211 -10.76 -15.06 -8.75
C GLU A 211 -10.99 -14.22 -10.01
N ASP A 212 -12.20 -13.69 -10.17
CA ASP A 212 -12.59 -12.81 -11.28
C ASP A 212 -11.78 -11.50 -11.30
N VAL A 213 -11.51 -10.92 -10.13
CA VAL A 213 -10.65 -9.73 -9.99
C VAL A 213 -9.21 -10.08 -10.36
N SER A 214 -8.69 -11.20 -9.84
CA SER A 214 -7.33 -11.68 -10.13
C SER A 214 -7.12 -11.95 -11.63
N HIS A 215 -8.12 -12.56 -12.28
CA HIS A 215 -8.11 -12.85 -13.71
C HIS A 215 -8.15 -11.56 -14.54
N ALA A 216 -9.07 -10.64 -14.26
CA ALA A 216 -9.18 -9.39 -15.01
C ALA A 216 -7.91 -8.54 -14.89
N VAL A 217 -7.28 -8.49 -13.71
CA VAL A 217 -5.98 -7.81 -13.53
C VAL A 217 -4.90 -8.45 -14.39
N ARG A 218 -4.83 -9.78 -14.44
CA ARG A 218 -3.89 -10.50 -15.30
C ARG A 218 -4.11 -10.15 -16.78
N GLU A 219 -5.35 -10.22 -17.26
CA GLU A 219 -5.69 -9.91 -18.66
C GLU A 219 -5.29 -8.48 -19.05
N ILE A 220 -5.50 -7.50 -18.16
CA ILE A 220 -5.10 -6.10 -18.36
C ILE A 220 -3.57 -5.99 -18.53
N LEU A 221 -2.80 -6.65 -17.67
CA LEU A 221 -1.33 -6.60 -17.72
C LEU A 221 -0.77 -7.32 -18.95
N GLU A 222 -1.31 -8.50 -19.27
CA GLU A 222 -0.90 -9.28 -20.45
C GLU A 222 -1.27 -8.57 -21.76
N ALA A 223 -2.39 -7.83 -21.81
CA ALA A 223 -2.77 -7.00 -22.96
C ALA A 223 -1.77 -5.86 -23.22
N GLU A 224 -1.04 -5.39 -22.20
CA GLU A 224 0.07 -4.44 -22.38
C GLU A 224 1.39 -5.11 -22.78
N GLY A 225 1.43 -6.45 -22.86
CA GLY A 225 2.61 -7.24 -23.21
C GLY A 225 3.54 -7.50 -22.03
N ILE A 226 2.99 -7.55 -20.80
CA ILE A 226 3.70 -8.03 -19.62
C ILE A 226 3.56 -9.55 -19.57
N ASP A 227 4.69 -10.25 -19.44
CA ASP A 227 4.71 -11.69 -19.28
C ASP A 227 4.43 -12.07 -17.82
N VAL A 228 3.53 -13.03 -17.58
CA VAL A 228 3.12 -13.45 -16.23
C VAL A 228 3.42 -14.94 -16.06
N GLN A 229 4.33 -15.24 -15.13
CA GLN A 229 4.77 -16.59 -14.80
C GLN A 229 4.23 -16.97 -13.42
N LEU A 230 3.20 -17.81 -13.40
CA LEU A 230 2.57 -18.32 -12.18
C LEU A 230 3.19 -19.67 -11.77
N ASP A 231 2.78 -20.17 -10.61
CA ASP A 231 3.17 -21.48 -10.05
C ASP A 231 4.69 -21.68 -9.94
N ALA A 232 5.44 -20.59 -9.72
CA ALA A 232 6.90 -20.62 -9.59
C ALA A 232 7.31 -21.09 -8.18
N ASN A 233 7.30 -22.41 -7.96
CA ASN A 233 7.41 -23.03 -6.64
C ASN A 233 8.84 -23.30 -6.17
N CYS A 234 9.85 -23.03 -7.00
CA CYS A 234 11.26 -23.22 -6.67
C CYS A 234 12.11 -22.08 -7.28
N LEU A 235 11.98 -20.90 -6.68
CA LEU A 235 12.71 -19.74 -7.14
C LEU A 235 14.20 -19.84 -6.80
N SER A 236 15.04 -19.56 -7.78
CA SER A 236 16.48 -19.38 -7.61
C SER A 236 16.94 -18.22 -8.48
N ALA A 237 18.11 -17.66 -8.18
CA ALA A 237 18.72 -16.63 -8.99
C ALA A 237 20.18 -16.98 -9.30
N ARG A 238 20.63 -16.64 -10.50
CA ARG A 238 22.03 -16.75 -10.90
C ARG A 238 22.40 -15.64 -11.85
N ARG A 239 23.70 -15.35 -11.91
CA ARG A 239 24.24 -14.41 -12.89
C ARG A 239 24.60 -15.14 -14.18
N ASP A 240 24.32 -14.50 -15.31
CA ASP A 240 24.70 -14.97 -16.64
C ASP A 240 25.28 -13.80 -17.45
N GLY A 241 26.60 -13.62 -17.37
CA GLY A 241 27.28 -12.43 -17.87
C GLY A 241 26.74 -11.14 -17.22
N HIS A 242 26.04 -10.32 -18.01
CA HIS A 242 25.39 -9.08 -17.55
C HIS A 242 23.91 -9.24 -17.18
N ARG A 243 23.34 -10.45 -17.34
CA ARG A 243 21.94 -10.73 -17.06
C ARG A 243 21.77 -11.40 -15.70
N VAL A 244 20.58 -11.22 -15.14
CA VAL A 244 20.07 -12.00 -14.01
C VAL A 244 19.13 -13.06 -14.58
N VAL A 245 19.33 -14.31 -14.19
CA VAL A 245 18.43 -15.41 -14.52
C VAL A 245 17.72 -15.87 -13.27
N VAL A 246 16.39 -15.91 -13.33
CA VAL A 246 15.52 -16.43 -12.28
C VAL A 246 15.00 -17.80 -12.71
N GLY A 247 15.38 -18.84 -11.98
CA GLY A 247 14.78 -20.17 -12.13
C GLY A 247 13.41 -20.20 -11.47
N LEU A 248 12.43 -20.83 -12.12
CA LEU A 248 11.05 -20.88 -11.63
C LEU A 248 10.69 -22.25 -11.03
N ASP A 249 11.38 -23.30 -11.46
CA ASP A 249 11.10 -24.70 -11.14
C ASP A 249 12.38 -25.46 -10.76
N CYS A 250 12.21 -26.51 -9.96
CA CYS A 250 13.29 -27.40 -9.52
C CYS A 250 13.48 -28.62 -10.47
N ALA A 251 12.59 -28.81 -11.46
CA ALA A 251 12.56 -30.02 -12.30
C ALA A 251 13.51 -29.93 -13.52
N SER A 252 13.91 -31.08 -14.08
CA SER A 252 14.74 -31.11 -15.30
C SER A 252 14.03 -30.42 -16.48
N GLY A 253 14.70 -29.48 -17.15
CA GLY A 253 14.07 -28.60 -18.15
C GLY A 253 13.36 -27.38 -17.55
N ALA A 254 13.74 -27.00 -16.32
CA ALA A 254 13.17 -25.91 -15.54
C ALA A 254 12.96 -24.64 -16.37
N ARG A 255 11.77 -24.04 -16.21
CA ARG A 255 11.52 -22.71 -16.76
C ARG A 255 12.47 -21.72 -16.09
N GLU A 256 13.10 -20.89 -16.91
CA GLU A 256 13.94 -19.79 -16.45
C GLU A 256 13.54 -18.51 -17.17
N VAL A 257 13.71 -17.37 -16.49
CA VAL A 257 13.54 -16.04 -17.07
C VAL A 257 14.86 -15.30 -16.95
N ALA A 258 15.40 -14.84 -18.08
CA ALA A 258 16.60 -14.02 -18.13
C ALA A 258 16.24 -12.56 -18.40
N GLY A 259 16.76 -11.63 -17.60
CA GLY A 259 16.49 -10.20 -17.69
C GLY A 259 17.70 -9.36 -17.31
N SER A 260 17.62 -8.04 -17.49
CA SER A 260 18.70 -7.14 -17.12
C SER A 260 18.67 -6.75 -15.64
N HIS A 261 17.48 -6.68 -15.04
CA HIS A 261 17.30 -6.28 -13.65
C HIS A 261 16.25 -7.14 -12.96
N LEU A 262 16.42 -7.33 -11.64
CA LEU A 262 15.52 -8.08 -10.78
C LEU A 262 14.96 -7.15 -9.71
N LEU A 263 13.63 -7.09 -9.56
CA LEU A 263 12.93 -6.43 -8.47
C LEU A 263 12.28 -7.48 -7.55
N LEU A 264 12.58 -7.41 -6.26
CA LEU A 264 11.92 -8.21 -5.23
C LEU A 264 10.76 -7.44 -4.62
N ALA A 265 9.56 -8.00 -4.71
CA ALA A 265 8.30 -7.46 -4.22
C ALA A 265 7.46 -8.55 -3.51
N VAL A 266 8.11 -9.44 -2.76
CA VAL A 266 7.50 -10.65 -2.16
C VAL A 266 6.83 -10.43 -0.81
N GLY A 267 6.99 -9.26 -0.20
CA GLY A 267 6.44 -8.97 1.12
C GLY A 267 7.22 -7.90 1.87
N ARG A 268 6.84 -7.69 3.13
CA ARG A 268 7.45 -6.72 4.04
C ARG A 268 7.68 -7.36 5.40
N VAL A 269 8.67 -6.87 6.12
CA VAL A 269 8.96 -7.22 7.52
C VAL A 269 8.97 -5.96 8.38
N PRO A 270 8.54 -6.03 9.65
CA PRO A 270 8.53 -4.87 10.55
C PRO A 270 9.95 -4.44 10.94
N ASN A 271 10.14 -3.14 11.20
CA ASN A 271 11.44 -2.58 11.63
C ASN A 271 11.62 -2.65 13.16
N THR A 272 11.52 -3.84 13.72
CA THR A 272 11.46 -4.08 15.18
C THR A 272 12.68 -4.83 15.72
N ASP A 273 13.45 -5.46 14.83
CA ASP A 273 14.60 -6.32 15.13
C ASP A 273 15.81 -5.59 15.71
N ASP A 274 15.88 -4.26 15.55
CA ASP A 274 16.99 -3.42 16.00
C ASP A 274 16.60 -2.38 17.06
N LEU A 275 15.42 -2.50 17.68
CA LEU A 275 14.93 -1.56 18.70
C LEU A 275 15.28 -1.94 20.13
N GLY A 276 15.75 -3.16 20.39
CA GLY A 276 16.00 -3.63 21.76
C GLY A 276 14.73 -3.86 22.58
N LEU A 277 13.63 -4.28 21.93
CA LEU A 277 12.32 -4.50 22.55
C LEU A 277 12.36 -5.38 23.81
N ALA A 278 13.28 -6.36 23.86
CA ALA A 278 13.49 -7.23 25.01
C ALA A 278 13.86 -6.45 26.30
N HIS A 279 14.57 -5.32 26.20
CA HIS A 279 14.87 -4.46 27.36
C HIS A 279 13.63 -3.77 27.93
N ALA A 280 12.61 -3.54 27.09
CA ALA A 280 11.32 -2.99 27.51
C ALA A 280 10.32 -4.08 27.93
N GLY A 281 10.58 -5.35 27.61
CA GLY A 281 9.64 -6.46 27.81
C GLY A 281 8.51 -6.52 26.77
N VAL A 282 8.65 -5.83 25.64
CA VAL A 282 7.63 -5.80 24.57
C VAL A 282 7.69 -7.08 23.76
N GLU A 283 6.55 -7.76 23.64
CA GLU A 283 6.40 -9.02 22.90
C GLU A 283 6.20 -8.80 21.39
N THR A 284 6.70 -9.75 20.60
CA THR A 284 6.50 -9.80 19.15
C THR A 284 6.05 -11.19 18.72
N ASP A 285 5.26 -11.26 17.65
CA ASP A 285 4.88 -12.52 17.03
C ASP A 285 6.07 -13.22 16.34
N ALA A 286 5.83 -14.41 15.77
CA ALA A 286 6.84 -15.19 15.06
C ALA A 286 7.40 -14.51 13.79
N HIS A 287 6.75 -13.45 13.30
CA HIS A 287 7.16 -12.65 12.15
C HIS A 287 7.81 -11.32 12.56
N GLY A 288 7.93 -11.05 13.87
CA GLY A 288 8.55 -9.86 14.44
C GLY A 288 7.60 -8.67 14.59
N TYR A 289 6.30 -8.81 14.33
CA TYR A 289 5.34 -7.73 14.56
C TYR A 289 5.10 -7.56 16.06
N ILE A 290 5.02 -6.31 16.54
CA ILE A 290 4.69 -6.03 17.94
C ILE A 290 3.24 -6.41 18.18
N GLU A 291 3.01 -7.28 19.17
CA GLU A 291 1.65 -7.69 19.53
C GLU A 291 0.93 -6.54 20.24
N VAL A 292 -0.30 -6.27 19.80
CA VAL A 292 -1.14 -5.19 20.34
C VAL A 292 -2.59 -5.60 20.51
N ASP A 293 -3.26 -4.95 21.45
CA ASP A 293 -4.71 -5.07 21.64
C ASP A 293 -5.53 -4.19 20.67
N GLU A 294 -6.85 -4.18 20.85
CA GLU A 294 -7.79 -3.40 20.01
C GLU A 294 -7.59 -1.87 20.10
N GLN A 295 -6.86 -1.37 21.10
CA GLN A 295 -6.51 0.04 21.28
C GLN A 295 -5.03 0.31 21.01
N LEU A 296 -4.35 -0.64 20.34
CA LEU A 296 -2.95 -0.55 19.92
C LEU A 296 -1.94 -0.52 21.07
N ARG A 297 -2.35 -0.94 22.26
CA ARG A 297 -1.47 -1.08 23.44
C ARG A 297 -0.71 -2.40 23.33
N THR A 298 0.58 -2.37 23.65
CA THR A 298 1.39 -3.59 23.81
C THR A 298 1.09 -4.29 25.13
N ASN A 299 1.73 -5.43 25.38
CA ASN A 299 1.73 -6.11 26.68
C ASN A 299 2.34 -5.25 27.82
N VAL A 300 3.14 -4.23 27.49
CA VAL A 300 3.80 -3.34 28.46
C VAL A 300 2.98 -2.05 28.66
N PRO A 301 2.52 -1.74 29.89
CA PRO A 301 1.78 -0.52 30.15
C PRO A 301 2.56 0.74 29.78
N GLY A 302 1.91 1.65 29.05
CA GLY A 302 2.54 2.89 28.58
C GLY A 302 3.27 2.77 27.24
N ILE A 303 3.23 1.60 26.59
CA ILE A 303 3.82 1.41 25.25
C ILE A 303 2.72 1.02 24.25
N TRP A 304 2.72 1.71 23.10
CA TRP A 304 1.83 1.45 21.95
C TRP A 304 2.66 1.18 20.69
N ALA A 305 2.09 0.43 19.74
CA ALA A 305 2.68 0.23 18.42
C ALA A 305 1.67 0.56 17.30
N LEU A 306 2.09 1.39 16.34
CA LEU A 306 1.23 1.98 15.30
C LEU A 306 1.82 1.75 13.91
N GLY A 307 0.95 1.55 12.92
CA GLY A 307 1.30 1.31 11.52
C GLY A 307 1.92 -0.07 11.30
N ASP A 308 2.66 -0.24 10.19
CA ASP A 308 3.13 -1.55 9.71
C ASP A 308 3.78 -2.45 10.78
N CYS A 309 4.41 -1.88 11.82
CA CYS A 309 5.12 -2.64 12.84
C CYS A 309 4.22 -3.47 13.78
N ASN A 310 2.91 -3.22 13.81
CA ASN A 310 1.96 -3.96 14.66
C ASN A 310 1.18 -5.07 13.92
N GLY A 311 1.34 -5.19 12.60
CA GLY A 311 0.66 -6.20 11.78
C GLY A 311 -0.86 -6.04 11.63
N ARG A 312 -1.49 -5.00 12.20
CA ARG A 312 -2.94 -4.72 12.15
C ARG A 312 -3.36 -3.90 10.91
N GLY A 313 -2.50 -3.85 9.90
CA GLY A 313 -2.67 -3.11 8.66
C GLY A 313 -1.30 -2.80 8.04
N ALA A 314 -1.26 -2.62 6.72
CA ALA A 314 -0.02 -2.34 6.00
C ALA A 314 -0.19 -1.20 4.98
N PHE A 315 -1.09 -0.27 5.27
CA PHE A 315 -1.37 0.90 4.43
C PHE A 315 -1.24 2.21 5.21
N THR A 316 -0.97 3.28 4.48
CA THR A 316 -0.82 4.63 5.04
C THR A 316 -2.06 5.08 5.80
N HIS A 317 -3.26 4.91 5.24
CA HIS A 317 -4.51 5.26 5.92
C HIS A 317 -4.78 4.38 7.14
N THR A 318 -4.33 3.12 7.15
CA THR A 318 -4.42 2.28 8.36
C THR A 318 -3.49 2.79 9.46
N SER A 319 -2.27 3.20 9.13
CA SER A 319 -1.35 3.83 10.10
C SER A 319 -1.87 5.18 10.57
N TYR A 320 -2.55 5.96 9.71
CA TYR A 320 -3.17 7.21 10.13
C TYR A 320 -4.34 6.94 11.10
N ASN A 321 -5.21 5.99 10.78
CA ASN A 321 -6.31 5.60 11.65
C ASN A 321 -5.83 5.01 12.98
N ASP A 322 -4.68 4.32 13.01
CA ASP A 322 -4.04 3.90 14.27
C ASP A 322 -3.76 5.10 15.19
N TYR A 323 -3.25 6.20 14.63
CA TYR A 323 -3.06 7.45 15.37
C TYR A 323 -4.40 7.97 15.91
N GLU A 324 -5.44 7.99 15.08
CA GLU A 324 -6.76 8.50 15.50
C GLU A 324 -7.35 7.67 16.63
N ILE A 325 -7.20 6.34 16.58
CA ILE A 325 -7.63 5.43 17.65
C ILE A 325 -6.90 5.78 18.94
N VAL A 326 -5.56 5.87 18.92
CA VAL A 326 -4.78 6.18 20.12
C VAL A 326 -5.13 7.56 20.67
N ALA A 327 -5.23 8.58 19.82
CA ALA A 327 -5.55 9.94 20.25
C ALA A 327 -6.96 10.02 20.84
N ALA A 328 -7.96 9.40 20.21
CA ALA A 328 -9.34 9.36 20.69
C ALA A 328 -9.45 8.74 22.09
N ASN A 329 -8.82 7.57 22.27
CA ASN A 329 -8.84 6.87 23.56
C ASN A 329 -8.06 7.62 24.64
N LEU A 330 -6.93 8.23 24.30
CA LEU A 330 -6.03 8.86 25.27
C LEU A 330 -6.45 10.29 25.67
N LEU A 331 -7.02 11.05 24.73
CA LEU A 331 -7.26 12.48 24.90
C LEU A 331 -8.75 12.85 24.92
N ASP A 332 -9.60 12.07 24.24
CA ASP A 332 -10.99 12.47 23.98
C ASP A 332 -12.03 11.61 24.73
N ASN A 333 -11.59 10.56 25.43
CA ASN A 333 -12.47 9.58 26.08
C ASN A 333 -13.45 8.92 25.07
N ASP A 334 -13.00 8.73 23.83
CA ASP A 334 -13.74 8.09 22.75
C ASP A 334 -13.17 6.68 22.48
N PRO A 335 -13.90 5.60 22.82
CA PRO A 335 -13.37 4.23 22.91
C PRO A 335 -13.26 3.52 21.55
N ARG A 336 -12.54 4.12 20.60
CA ARG A 336 -12.34 3.58 19.25
C ARG A 336 -11.48 2.31 19.26
N LYS A 337 -11.73 1.38 18.35
CA LYS A 337 -10.99 0.12 18.22
C LYS A 337 -10.51 -0.14 16.80
N VAL A 338 -9.46 -0.94 16.68
CA VAL A 338 -8.99 -1.46 15.38
C VAL A 338 -10.11 -2.28 14.69
N SER A 339 -10.88 -3.06 15.44
CA SER A 339 -12.01 -3.84 14.91
C SER A 339 -13.14 -3.00 14.28
N ASP A 340 -13.22 -1.71 14.57
CA ASP A 340 -14.24 -0.82 14.00
C ASP A 340 -13.89 -0.40 12.56
N ARG A 341 -12.65 -0.65 12.13
CA ARG A 341 -12.15 -0.31 10.80
C ARG A 341 -12.79 -1.21 9.75
N ILE A 342 -13.39 -0.59 8.74
CA ILE A 342 -13.73 -1.28 7.49
C ILE A 342 -12.44 -1.45 6.67
N PRO A 343 -12.03 -2.68 6.32
CA PRO A 343 -10.87 -2.90 5.47
C PRO A 343 -11.09 -2.24 4.11
N ALA A 344 -10.17 -1.38 3.70
CA ALA A 344 -10.23 -0.73 2.39
C ALA A 344 -8.82 -0.48 1.87
N TYR A 345 -8.64 -0.51 0.55
CA TYR A 345 -7.38 -0.14 -0.09
C TYR A 345 -7.59 0.14 -1.57
N ALA A 346 -6.58 0.75 -2.20
CA ALA A 346 -6.50 0.87 -3.64
C ALA A 346 -5.17 0.29 -4.16
N MET A 347 -5.20 -0.31 -5.34
CA MET A 347 -4.02 -0.75 -6.10
C MET A 347 -3.94 0.07 -7.38
N PHE A 348 -2.81 0.74 -7.58
CA PHE A 348 -2.64 1.77 -8.61
C PHE A 348 -1.96 1.21 -9.88
N ILE A 349 -2.38 0.01 -10.29
CA ILE A 349 -2.30 -0.32 -11.71
C ILE A 349 -3.30 0.56 -12.47
N ASP A 350 -3.29 0.54 -13.79
CA ASP A 350 -4.19 1.31 -14.63
C ASP A 350 -4.94 0.40 -15.61
N PRO A 351 -6.27 0.30 -15.53
CA PRO A 351 -7.13 1.02 -14.58
C PRO A 351 -6.96 0.59 -13.11
N PRO A 352 -7.18 1.48 -12.13
CA PRO A 352 -7.00 1.17 -10.71
C PRO A 352 -8.06 0.20 -10.18
N LEU A 353 -7.68 -0.51 -9.11
CA LEU A 353 -8.59 -1.34 -8.32
C LEU A 353 -8.87 -0.66 -6.97
N GLY A 354 -10.12 -0.25 -6.74
CA GLY A 354 -10.62 0.17 -5.43
C GLY A 354 -11.30 -0.98 -4.70
N ARG A 355 -10.97 -1.16 -3.40
CA ARG A 355 -11.47 -2.26 -2.57
C ARG A 355 -11.99 -1.78 -1.23
N VAL A 356 -13.13 -2.32 -0.82
CA VAL A 356 -13.71 -2.12 0.51
C VAL A 356 -14.38 -3.41 0.99
N GLY A 357 -14.31 -3.69 2.29
CA GLY A 357 -14.98 -4.80 2.95
C GLY A 357 -14.53 -6.18 2.51
N MET A 358 -15.45 -7.13 2.59
CA MET A 358 -15.23 -8.54 2.30
C MET A 358 -14.99 -8.79 0.80
N THR A 359 -14.25 -9.85 0.48
CA THR A 359 -14.36 -10.49 -0.84
C THR A 359 -15.68 -11.26 -0.94
N GLN A 360 -16.08 -11.66 -2.14
CA GLN A 360 -17.24 -12.55 -2.28
C GLN A 360 -16.96 -13.91 -1.63
N ALA A 361 -15.75 -14.43 -1.78
CA ALA A 361 -15.32 -15.67 -1.13
C ALA A 361 -15.45 -15.60 0.41
N ASP A 362 -15.03 -14.51 1.04
CA ASP A 362 -15.16 -14.30 2.48
C ASP A 362 -16.63 -14.18 2.89
N ALA A 363 -17.42 -13.40 2.12
CA ALA A 363 -18.84 -13.22 2.40
C ALA A 363 -19.60 -14.56 2.36
N MET A 364 -19.26 -15.45 1.42
CA MET A 364 -19.87 -16.78 1.32
C MET A 364 -19.61 -17.65 2.57
N GLN A 365 -18.45 -17.51 3.21
CA GLN A 365 -18.10 -18.25 4.43
C GLN A 365 -18.91 -17.80 5.66
N THR A 366 -19.54 -16.62 5.61
CA THR A 366 -20.35 -16.12 6.73
C THR A 366 -21.70 -16.82 6.89
N GLY A 367 -22.16 -17.56 5.87
CA GLY A 367 -23.49 -18.18 5.84
C GLY A 367 -24.66 -17.20 5.65
N ARG A 368 -24.37 -15.91 5.41
CA ARG A 368 -25.37 -14.88 5.12
C ARG A 368 -26.06 -15.13 3.78
N ARG A 369 -27.31 -14.69 3.65
CA ARG A 369 -27.99 -14.66 2.35
C ARG A 369 -27.40 -13.50 1.55
N LEU A 370 -26.65 -13.81 0.49
CA LEU A 370 -25.94 -12.78 -0.27
C LEU A 370 -26.73 -12.33 -1.50
N LEU A 371 -26.59 -11.06 -1.82
CA LEU A 371 -26.87 -10.50 -3.13
C LEU A 371 -25.59 -9.91 -3.71
N VAL A 372 -25.34 -10.16 -4.99
CA VAL A 372 -24.18 -9.69 -5.73
C VAL A 372 -24.64 -8.92 -6.96
N GLY A 373 -24.04 -7.77 -7.19
CA GLY A 373 -24.20 -6.97 -8.40
C GLY A 373 -22.86 -6.91 -9.10
N THR A 374 -22.85 -7.11 -10.42
CA THR A 374 -21.64 -6.94 -11.25
C THR A 374 -21.97 -6.17 -12.51
N ARG A 375 -21.08 -5.24 -12.89
CA ARG A 375 -21.23 -4.45 -14.12
C ARG A 375 -19.89 -4.24 -14.80
N PRO A 376 -19.71 -4.65 -16.06
CA PRO A 376 -18.47 -4.40 -16.79
C PRO A 376 -18.30 -2.92 -17.10
N MET A 377 -17.06 -2.43 -17.13
CA MET A 377 -16.75 -1.02 -17.46
C MET A 377 -17.15 -0.65 -18.90
N THR A 378 -17.30 -1.63 -19.80
CA THR A 378 -17.91 -1.45 -21.13
C THR A 378 -19.39 -1.05 -21.11
N ARG A 379 -20.06 -1.16 -19.96
CA ARG A 379 -21.44 -0.68 -19.73
C ARG A 379 -21.50 0.55 -18.81
N VAL A 380 -20.37 1.20 -18.58
CA VAL A 380 -20.26 2.48 -17.86
C VAL A 380 -20.00 3.57 -18.88
N GLY A 381 -20.99 4.42 -19.14
CA GLY A 381 -20.95 5.42 -20.21
C GLY A 381 -19.68 6.27 -20.17
N ARG A 382 -19.35 6.81 -18.99
CA ARG A 382 -18.14 7.60 -18.78
C ARG A 382 -16.84 6.86 -19.12
N ALA A 383 -16.76 5.56 -18.83
CA ALA A 383 -15.56 4.76 -19.13
C ALA A 383 -15.42 4.53 -20.63
N VAL A 384 -16.54 4.30 -21.33
CA VAL A 384 -16.59 4.15 -22.80
C VAL A 384 -16.22 5.47 -23.48
N GLU A 385 -16.80 6.59 -23.05
CA GLU A 385 -16.49 7.93 -23.57
C GLU A 385 -15.01 8.29 -23.46
N LYS A 386 -14.34 7.83 -22.40
CA LYS A 386 -12.89 8.03 -22.20
C LYS A 386 -12.02 7.05 -22.98
N GLY A 387 -12.58 5.99 -23.57
CA GLY A 387 -11.79 4.90 -24.15
C GLY A 387 -11.02 4.09 -23.10
N GLU A 388 -11.54 4.01 -21.86
CA GLU A 388 -10.90 3.37 -20.71
C GLU A 388 -11.87 2.35 -20.06
N SER A 389 -12.36 1.39 -20.85
CA SER A 389 -13.48 0.50 -20.49
C SER A 389 -13.08 -0.89 -19.99
N GLN A 390 -11.80 -1.09 -19.64
CA GLN A 390 -11.32 -2.34 -19.03
C GLN A 390 -11.78 -2.48 -17.58
N GLY A 391 -12.06 -3.72 -17.15
CA GLY A 391 -12.47 -4.05 -15.79
C GLY A 391 -13.98 -4.06 -15.55
N PHE A 392 -14.37 -4.03 -14.28
CA PHE A 392 -15.75 -4.13 -13.81
C PHE A 392 -15.94 -3.57 -12.39
N MET A 393 -17.19 -3.26 -12.05
CA MET A 393 -17.64 -3.01 -10.68
C MET A 393 -18.33 -4.25 -10.13
N LYS A 394 -18.04 -4.62 -8.88
CA LYS A 394 -18.72 -5.68 -8.14
C LYS A 394 -19.04 -5.24 -6.72
N VAL A 395 -20.27 -5.46 -6.27
CA VAL A 395 -20.72 -5.15 -4.90
C VAL A 395 -21.43 -6.37 -4.32
N ILE A 396 -21.18 -6.64 -3.04
CA ILE A 396 -21.78 -7.72 -2.26
C ILE A 396 -22.60 -7.10 -1.13
N VAL A 397 -23.82 -7.56 -0.97
CA VAL A 397 -24.80 -7.07 0.00
C VAL A 397 -25.40 -8.26 0.76
N ASP A 398 -25.70 -8.05 2.02
CA ASP A 398 -26.51 -8.97 2.82
C ASP A 398 -28.00 -8.77 2.49
N ALA A 399 -28.67 -9.83 2.04
CA ALA A 399 -30.06 -9.79 1.58
C ALA A 399 -31.06 -9.50 2.70
N ASP A 400 -30.70 -9.79 3.95
CA ASP A 400 -31.58 -9.67 5.11
C ASP A 400 -31.52 -8.26 5.72
N SER A 401 -30.31 -7.78 6.01
CA SER A 401 -30.05 -6.47 6.62
C SER A 401 -29.91 -5.34 5.61
N HIS A 402 -29.73 -5.67 4.33
CA HIS A 402 -29.40 -4.72 3.26
C HIS A 402 -28.04 -4.01 3.46
N ALA A 403 -27.18 -4.51 4.35
CA ALA A 403 -25.85 -3.96 4.56
C ALA A 403 -24.94 -4.26 3.36
N ILE A 404 -24.15 -3.27 2.93
CA ILE A 404 -23.05 -3.49 1.99
C ILE A 404 -21.95 -4.25 2.75
N LEU A 405 -21.54 -5.40 2.24
CA LEU A 405 -20.52 -6.26 2.86
C LEU A 405 -19.13 -6.01 2.28
N GLY A 406 -19.07 -5.65 0.99
CA GLY A 406 -17.82 -5.32 0.32
C GLY A 406 -18.02 -4.99 -1.15
N ALA A 407 -16.97 -4.44 -1.77
CA ALA A 407 -16.95 -4.13 -3.18
C ALA A 407 -15.54 -4.17 -3.76
N SER A 408 -15.49 -4.44 -5.06
CA SER A 408 -14.30 -4.37 -5.91
C SER A 408 -14.63 -3.55 -7.15
N ILE A 409 -13.94 -2.43 -7.34
CA ILE A 409 -14.12 -1.56 -8.50
C ILE A 409 -12.79 -1.50 -9.25
N LEU A 410 -12.66 -2.34 -10.28
CA LEU A 410 -11.54 -2.36 -11.20
C LEU A 410 -11.94 -1.56 -12.45
N GLY A 411 -11.36 -0.39 -12.64
CA GLY A 411 -11.70 0.47 -13.77
C GLY A 411 -11.31 1.92 -13.54
N VAL A 412 -11.45 2.75 -14.57
CA VAL A 412 -11.12 4.18 -14.48
C VAL A 412 -11.76 4.81 -13.24
N THR A 413 -10.96 5.50 -12.42
CA THR A 413 -11.36 6.14 -11.15
C THR A 413 -11.96 5.19 -10.10
N GLY A 414 -11.75 3.87 -10.21
CA GLY A 414 -12.29 2.89 -9.27
C GLY A 414 -11.80 3.05 -7.83
N ASP A 415 -10.58 3.54 -7.68
CA ASP A 415 -9.95 3.96 -6.43
C ASP A 415 -10.69 5.10 -5.73
N GLU A 416 -11.36 5.99 -6.48
CA GLU A 416 -12.16 7.09 -5.93
C GLU A 416 -13.62 6.69 -5.73
N VAL A 417 -14.21 5.97 -6.70
CA VAL A 417 -15.64 5.58 -6.67
C VAL A 417 -15.95 4.68 -5.46
N VAL A 418 -14.99 3.84 -5.04
CA VAL A 418 -15.18 2.91 -3.92
C VAL A 418 -15.46 3.63 -2.59
N HIS A 419 -14.99 4.88 -2.43
CA HIS A 419 -15.21 5.66 -1.22
C HIS A 419 -16.70 5.93 -0.96
N ALA A 420 -17.52 6.09 -1.99
CA ALA A 420 -18.97 6.26 -1.82
C ALA A 420 -19.63 5.03 -1.14
N LEU A 421 -19.10 3.81 -1.40
CA LEU A 421 -19.57 2.60 -0.75
C LEU A 421 -19.01 2.48 0.67
N LEU A 422 -17.74 2.85 0.87
CA LEU A 422 -17.11 2.93 2.20
C LEU A 422 -17.89 3.85 3.14
N ASP A 423 -18.30 5.02 2.68
CA ASP A 423 -19.03 5.99 3.51
C ASP A 423 -20.41 5.47 3.94
N VAL A 424 -21.13 4.79 3.03
CA VAL A 424 -22.41 4.14 3.35
C VAL A 424 -22.22 3.01 4.36
N MET A 425 -21.15 2.20 4.21
CA MET A 425 -20.80 1.16 5.17
C MET A 425 -20.45 1.75 6.54
N ALA A 426 -19.66 2.84 6.58
CA ALA A 426 -19.27 3.51 7.81
C ALA A 426 -20.47 4.15 8.53
N ALA A 427 -21.45 4.65 7.77
CA ALA A 427 -22.72 5.14 8.30
C ALA A 427 -23.68 4.02 8.77
N ASN A 428 -23.31 2.75 8.58
CA ASN A 428 -24.16 1.58 8.83
C ASN A 428 -25.53 1.70 8.13
N ALA A 429 -25.55 2.31 6.95
CA ALA A 429 -26.75 2.57 6.18
C ALA A 429 -27.01 1.44 5.17
N PRO A 430 -28.28 1.12 4.85
CA PRO A 430 -28.57 0.09 3.86
C PRO A 430 -28.12 0.54 2.47
N TYR A 431 -27.80 -0.40 1.58
CA TYR A 431 -27.39 -0.12 0.20
C TYR A 431 -28.44 0.70 -0.58
N THR A 432 -29.70 0.63 -0.16
CA THR A 432 -30.80 1.39 -0.76
C THR A 432 -30.65 2.90 -0.58
N THR A 433 -29.84 3.36 0.38
CA THR A 433 -29.48 4.76 0.57
C THR A 433 -28.82 5.33 -0.68
N ILE A 434 -27.79 4.65 -1.19
CA ILE A 434 -27.07 5.07 -2.40
C ILE A 434 -27.80 4.60 -3.67
N SER A 435 -28.49 3.46 -3.66
CA SER A 435 -29.22 2.99 -4.85
C SER A 435 -30.42 3.87 -5.23
N ARG A 436 -30.87 4.77 -4.33
CA ARG A 436 -31.95 5.74 -4.55
C ARG A 436 -31.44 7.18 -4.65
N ALA A 437 -30.14 7.40 -4.52
CA ALA A 437 -29.54 8.72 -4.63
C ALA A 437 -29.46 9.17 -6.10
N MET A 438 -29.58 10.48 -6.33
CA MET A 438 -29.36 11.09 -7.64
C MET A 438 -27.86 11.37 -7.83
N HIS A 439 -27.21 10.62 -8.72
CA HIS A 439 -25.80 10.84 -9.08
C HIS A 439 -25.67 11.72 -10.34
N ILE A 440 -24.54 12.42 -10.46
CA ILE A 440 -24.25 13.33 -11.57
C ILE A 440 -23.91 12.52 -12.84
N HIS A 441 -24.47 12.94 -13.99
CA HIS A 441 -24.21 12.35 -15.30
C HIS A 441 -23.38 13.28 -16.21
N PRO A 442 -22.44 12.76 -17.03
CA PRO A 442 -21.90 11.40 -17.00
C PRO A 442 -20.71 11.26 -16.02
N THR A 443 -20.73 10.23 -15.18
CA THR A 443 -19.62 9.90 -14.25
C THR A 443 -19.42 8.38 -14.16
N VAL A 444 -18.34 7.90 -13.52
CA VAL A 444 -18.24 6.46 -13.21
C VAL A 444 -19.19 6.11 -12.05
N SER A 445 -19.25 6.99 -11.06
CA SER A 445 -20.08 6.82 -9.86
C SER A 445 -21.58 6.73 -10.16
N GLU A 446 -22.11 7.34 -11.22
CA GLU A 446 -23.55 7.27 -11.56
C GLU A 446 -24.06 5.86 -11.84
N LEU A 447 -23.18 4.90 -12.15
CA LEU A 447 -23.60 3.52 -12.39
C LEU A 447 -23.59 2.65 -11.11
N VAL A 448 -23.13 3.19 -9.97
CA VAL A 448 -23.22 2.51 -8.68
C VAL A 448 -24.69 2.25 -8.27
N PRO A 449 -25.62 3.23 -8.37
CA PRO A 449 -27.04 2.95 -8.13
C PRO A 449 -27.61 1.85 -9.03
N THR A 450 -27.34 1.88 -10.33
CA THR A 450 -27.83 0.84 -11.27
C THR A 450 -27.27 -0.54 -10.94
N LEU A 451 -25.97 -0.62 -10.63
CA LEU A 451 -25.32 -1.85 -10.16
C LEU A 451 -26.03 -2.46 -8.95
N LEU A 452 -26.44 -1.61 -8.00
CA LEU A 452 -27.14 -2.01 -6.79
C LEU A 452 -28.63 -2.34 -7.00
N GLN A 453 -29.24 -1.87 -8.09
CA GLN A 453 -30.61 -2.22 -8.48
C GLN A 453 -30.66 -3.59 -9.19
N ASP A 454 -29.53 -4.02 -9.78
CA ASP A 454 -29.37 -5.29 -10.50
C ASP A 454 -28.86 -6.46 -9.62
N LEU A 455 -28.91 -6.31 -8.31
CA LEU A 455 -28.47 -7.31 -7.32
C LEU A 455 -29.21 -8.66 -7.48
N ARG A 456 -28.46 -9.77 -7.44
CA ARG A 456 -29.00 -11.15 -7.56
C ARG A 456 -28.30 -12.10 -6.58
N PRO A 457 -28.90 -13.24 -6.20
CA PRO A 457 -28.17 -14.28 -5.47
C PRO A 457 -26.88 -14.66 -6.23
N PRO A 458 -25.78 -14.98 -5.52
CA PRO A 458 -24.56 -15.43 -6.17
C PRO A 458 -24.85 -16.71 -6.99
N GLY A 459 -24.23 -16.79 -8.17
CA GLY A 459 -24.35 -17.95 -9.07
C GLY A 459 -23.56 -19.17 -8.61
#